data_AF-A0A3D3UY15-F1
#
_entry.id   AF-A0A3D3UY15-F1
#
_cell.length_a   1.000
_cell.length_b   1.000
_cell.length_c   1.000
_cell.angle_alpha   90.00
_cell.angle_beta   90.00
_cell.angle_gamma   90.00
#
_symmetry.space_group_name_H-M   'P 1'
#
loop_
_entity.id
_entity.type
_entity.pdbx_description
1 polymer ?
#
loop_
_entity_poly.entity_id
_entity_poly.type
_entity_poly.pdbx_seq_one_letter_code
_entity_poly.pdbx_strand_id
1 'polypeptide(L)'
;MGNRPGPTRSAVTDMKKNYILLSALLVLVSAFTAAFGGSAETAGLSIAGRIAARDFPSVFQAWSPADNLPNKDRLAVMAMHDLVWHGPGGFGLVWDKKPRGLAEAFTSESIKAGRKIRRKLLKLNPNIILVAEIRYRDAHPGFLPDGHRWWKRDKQGNLVKGWGEGGFICLDFANPKFREHVAQRARAAVQSGVVDGVMLDWWRDDDDRLALVKEVRNAIGDKYLIIANTNDCTAPKSASYINGYFMECTRSKSAADWQRITATLRWAEKNLRPPHVNCIETWYHNSRNDLNLMRATTTLALTHSDGYCLFSDPNPLPSGDHRHNWYPFWNKSLGKPVGEAAARDDGTVVREFENGSVVYNPMGNRPVEVTFSEIRKSVATGTSSERHKLTYPDGDIYLKIEP
;
A
#
# COMPACT_ATOMS: atom_id res chain seq x y z
N MET A 1 21.31 19.51 81.31
CA MET A 1 20.11 19.18 82.11
C MET A 1 19.04 18.78 81.09
N GLY A 2 18.45 17.58 81.05
CA GLY A 2 18.30 16.54 82.09
C GLY A 2 16.97 16.75 82.83
N ASN A 3 15.99 15.83 82.88
CA ASN A 3 15.94 14.42 82.43
C ASN A 3 14.57 14.04 81.82
N ARG A 4 14.45 12.82 81.26
CA ARG A 4 13.15 12.15 80.96
C ARG A 4 12.63 11.41 82.22
N PRO A 5 11.40 10.85 82.21
CA PRO A 5 11.22 9.49 81.66
C PRO A 5 9.96 9.29 80.78
N GLY A 6 9.92 8.14 80.07
CA GLY A 6 8.69 7.52 79.51
C GLY A 6 8.35 6.24 80.30
N PRO A 7 7.68 5.19 79.75
CA PRO A 7 7.40 4.86 78.34
C PRO A 7 5.87 5.04 78.03
N THR A 8 5.06 4.31 77.23
CA THR A 8 5.17 3.02 76.50
C THR A 8 4.39 3.01 75.16
N ARG A 9 3.47 2.06 74.90
CA ARG A 9 2.90 1.73 73.57
C ARG A 9 1.54 0.98 73.67
N SER A 10 0.88 0.85 72.51
CA SER A 10 -0.16 -0.14 72.13
C SER A 10 -1.63 0.20 72.47
N ALA A 11 -2.65 -0.19 71.66
CA ALA A 11 -2.61 -0.66 70.26
C ALA A 11 -4.00 -0.68 69.54
N VAL A 12 -4.03 -0.18 68.30
CA VAL A 12 -4.70 -0.76 67.10
C VAL A 12 -6.26 -0.86 67.01
N THR A 13 -6.76 -0.72 65.78
CA THR A 13 -8.10 -1.08 65.20
C THR A 13 -9.37 -0.26 65.47
N ASP A 14 -10.01 0.13 64.35
CA ASP A 14 -11.47 0.17 64.04
C ASP A 14 -12.43 1.10 64.84
N MET A 15 -13.57 1.58 64.30
CA MET A 15 -14.36 1.08 63.16
C MET A 15 -15.26 2.17 62.50
N LYS A 16 -15.50 2.05 61.18
CA LYS A 16 -16.71 2.43 60.40
C LYS A 16 -17.47 3.74 60.69
N LYS A 17 -17.68 4.53 59.63
CA LYS A 17 -18.97 4.53 58.89
C LYS A 17 -18.82 5.01 57.44
N ASN A 18 -19.67 4.48 56.56
CA ASN A 18 -19.54 4.62 55.11
C ASN A 18 -20.52 5.66 54.55
N TYR A 19 -20.11 6.39 53.50
CA TYR A 19 -21.00 6.81 52.44
C TYR A 19 -20.33 6.61 51.08
N ILE A 20 -20.82 5.64 50.31
CA ILE A 20 -20.47 5.44 48.90
C ILE A 20 -21.64 5.98 48.09
N LEU A 21 -21.41 7.03 47.29
CA LEU A 21 -22.38 7.48 46.29
C LEU A 21 -22.01 6.85 44.94
N LEU A 22 -22.82 5.91 44.47
CA LEU A 22 -22.58 5.21 43.22
C LEU A 22 -23.24 5.97 42.06
N SER A 23 -22.45 6.75 41.32
CA SER A 23 -22.91 7.46 40.12
C SER A 23 -23.06 6.51 38.93
N ALA A 24 -24.19 5.79 38.86
CA ALA A 24 -24.49 4.88 37.76
C ALA A 24 -24.83 5.65 36.47
N LEU A 25 -23.87 5.73 35.54
CA LEU A 25 -24.08 6.36 34.23
C LEU A 25 -24.87 5.43 33.31
N LEU A 26 -26.17 5.69 33.14
CA LEU A 26 -27.06 4.85 32.33
C LEU A 26 -26.85 5.14 30.83
N VAL A 27 -26.11 4.27 30.13
CA VAL A 27 -25.90 4.37 28.67
C VAL A 27 -27.14 3.83 27.94
N LEU A 28 -28.10 4.73 27.67
CA LEU A 28 -29.27 4.44 26.84
C LEU A 28 -28.87 4.32 25.36
N VAL A 29 -28.65 3.09 24.91
CA VAL A 29 -28.48 2.78 23.48
C VAL A 29 -29.84 2.81 22.79
N SER A 30 -30.20 3.94 22.18
CA SER A 30 -31.43 4.09 21.41
C SER A 30 -31.38 3.30 20.09
N ALA A 31 -31.82 2.04 20.13
CA ALA A 31 -31.95 1.18 18.95
C ALA A 31 -33.11 1.64 18.05
N PHE A 32 -32.83 2.51 17.07
CA PHE A 32 -33.80 2.89 16.04
C PHE A 32 -33.90 1.81 14.95
N THR A 33 -34.98 1.03 14.99
CA THR A 33 -35.31 -0.01 14.00
C THR A 33 -35.89 0.59 12.71
N ALA A 34 -35.03 1.20 11.89
CA ALA A 34 -35.39 1.65 10.54
C ALA A 34 -35.53 0.47 9.57
N ALA A 35 -36.68 -0.22 9.62
CA ALA A 35 -36.98 -1.33 8.73
C ALA A 35 -37.34 -0.87 7.30
N PHE A 36 -36.35 -0.84 6.41
CA PHE A 36 -36.58 -0.79 4.96
C PHE A 36 -35.76 -1.86 4.23
N GLY A 37 -36.38 -2.54 3.27
CA GLY A 37 -35.83 -3.72 2.62
C GLY A 37 -34.66 -3.41 1.66
N GLY A 38 -33.44 -3.69 2.12
CA GLY A 38 -32.26 -3.89 1.27
C GLY A 38 -31.73 -5.31 1.48
N SER A 39 -31.31 -6.00 0.41
CA SER A 39 -30.75 -7.34 0.53
C SER A 39 -29.51 -7.34 1.42
N ALA A 40 -29.43 -8.27 2.36
CA ALA A 40 -28.23 -8.49 3.17
C ALA A 40 -27.08 -9.03 2.29
N GLU A 41 -26.33 -8.14 1.63
CA GLU A 41 -24.94 -8.46 1.30
C GLU A 41 -24.23 -8.73 2.64
N THR A 42 -23.69 -9.94 2.80
CA THR A 42 -22.86 -10.35 3.95
C THR A 42 -21.82 -9.27 4.21
N ALA A 43 -21.86 -8.67 5.41
CA ALA A 43 -21.09 -7.46 5.75
C ALA A 43 -19.58 -7.73 5.79
N GLY A 44 -18.96 -7.69 4.61
CA GLY A 44 -17.52 -7.88 4.44
C GLY A 44 -16.72 -6.77 5.11
N LEU A 45 -15.48 -7.10 5.47
CA LEU A 45 -14.55 -6.17 6.12
C LEU A 45 -14.42 -4.84 5.34
N SER A 46 -14.37 -3.75 6.09
CA SER A 46 -14.12 -2.40 5.56
C SER A 46 -12.77 -2.35 4.84
N ILE A 47 -12.49 -1.25 4.12
CA ILE A 47 -11.18 -1.07 3.46
C ILE A 47 -10.04 -1.15 4.49
N ALA A 48 -10.15 -0.41 5.59
CA ALA A 48 -9.21 -0.51 6.71
C ALA A 48 -9.20 -1.90 7.37
N GLY A 49 -10.35 -2.57 7.47
CA GLY A 49 -10.46 -3.92 8.03
C GLY A 49 -9.71 -4.97 7.21
N ARG A 50 -9.86 -4.96 5.88
CA ARG A 50 -9.10 -5.82 4.96
C ARG A 50 -7.61 -5.51 4.97
N ILE A 51 -7.26 -4.23 5.10
CA ILE A 51 -5.86 -3.80 5.28
C ILE A 51 -5.26 -4.41 6.55
N ALA A 52 -5.95 -4.30 7.70
CA ALA A 52 -5.47 -4.81 8.99
C ALA A 52 -5.57 -6.33 9.16
N ALA A 53 -6.36 -7.02 8.33
CA ALA A 53 -6.60 -8.46 8.43
C ALA A 53 -5.69 -9.32 7.53
N ARG A 54 -4.70 -8.73 6.83
CA ARG A 54 -3.74 -9.48 6.00
C ARG A 54 -2.69 -10.21 6.85
N ASP A 55 -2.25 -11.35 6.34
CA ASP A 55 -1.02 -12.02 6.74
C ASP A 55 0.12 -11.66 5.78
N PHE A 56 1.35 -11.73 6.26
CA PHE A 56 2.54 -11.30 5.53
C PHE A 56 3.40 -12.49 5.02
N PRO A 57 4.22 -12.30 3.95
CA PRO A 57 4.42 -11.07 3.17
C PRO A 57 3.21 -10.62 2.36
N SER A 58 3.14 -9.32 2.08
CA SER A 58 2.06 -8.72 1.29
C SER A 58 2.61 -8.09 0.01
N VAL A 59 2.00 -8.44 -1.12
CA VAL A 59 2.49 -8.11 -2.46
C VAL A 59 1.42 -7.35 -3.22
N PHE A 60 1.82 -6.38 -4.05
CA PHE A 60 0.91 -5.66 -4.94
C PHE A 60 1.13 -5.97 -6.42
N GLN A 61 0.08 -5.81 -7.23
CA GLN A 61 0.15 -5.93 -8.68
C GLN A 61 -0.03 -4.54 -9.32
N ALA A 62 1.03 -4.03 -9.93
CA ALA A 62 1.03 -2.81 -10.72
C ALA A 62 0.74 -3.14 -12.20
N TRP A 63 -0.54 -3.06 -12.62
CA TRP A 63 -1.02 -3.41 -13.97
C TRP A 63 -0.67 -4.85 -14.43
N SER A 64 0.56 -5.13 -14.84
CA SER A 64 1.02 -6.44 -15.33
C SER A 64 0.84 -7.56 -14.29
N PRO A 65 0.38 -8.77 -14.67
CA PRO A 65 0.31 -9.93 -13.76
C PRO A 65 1.65 -10.67 -13.65
N ALA A 66 1.77 -11.58 -12.69
CA ALA A 66 2.91 -12.48 -12.57
C ALA A 66 2.97 -13.49 -13.73
N ASP A 67 4.10 -13.53 -14.45
CA ASP A 67 4.25 -14.30 -15.70
C ASP A 67 4.48 -15.80 -15.50
N ASN A 68 5.20 -16.21 -14.45
CA ASN A 68 5.64 -17.59 -14.22
C ASN A 68 4.53 -18.53 -13.70
N LEU A 69 3.26 -18.20 -13.95
CA LEU A 69 2.08 -18.92 -13.47
C LEU A 69 1.13 -19.33 -14.62
N PRO A 70 1.60 -19.89 -15.75
CA PRO A 70 0.80 -20.09 -16.97
C PRO A 70 -0.42 -21.00 -16.79
N ASN A 71 -0.42 -21.87 -15.77
CA ASN A 71 -1.48 -22.82 -15.48
C ASN A 71 -2.53 -22.30 -14.46
N LYS A 72 -2.49 -21.01 -14.07
CA LYS A 72 -3.47 -20.40 -13.16
C LYS A 72 -4.41 -19.47 -13.90
N ASP A 73 -5.69 -19.46 -13.51
CA ASP A 73 -6.66 -18.47 -13.97
C ASP A 73 -6.21 -17.03 -13.63
N ARG A 74 -6.53 -16.06 -14.49
CA ARG A 74 -6.14 -14.66 -14.33
C ARG A 74 -6.65 -14.04 -13.02
N LEU A 75 -7.85 -14.40 -12.54
CA LEU A 75 -8.35 -13.92 -11.26
C LEU A 75 -7.71 -14.65 -10.08
N ALA A 76 -7.27 -15.89 -10.25
CA ALA A 76 -6.46 -16.60 -9.25
C ALA A 76 -5.05 -15.97 -9.10
N VAL A 77 -4.39 -15.61 -10.21
CA VAL A 77 -3.10 -14.87 -10.16
C VAL A 77 -3.30 -13.47 -9.55
N MET A 78 -4.36 -12.75 -9.94
CA MET A 78 -4.69 -11.46 -9.34
C MET A 78 -4.96 -11.57 -7.83
N ALA A 79 -5.65 -12.63 -7.38
CA ALA A 79 -5.96 -12.86 -5.97
C ALA A 79 -4.77 -13.28 -5.09
N MET A 80 -3.63 -13.69 -5.67
CA MET A 80 -2.40 -13.94 -4.90
C MET A 80 -1.81 -12.63 -4.34
N HIS A 81 -2.18 -11.48 -4.92
CA HIS A 81 -1.82 -10.14 -4.44
C HIS A 81 -2.88 -9.62 -3.46
N ASP A 82 -2.46 -8.78 -2.51
CA ASP A 82 -3.35 -8.10 -1.56
C ASP A 82 -3.76 -6.71 -1.99
N LEU A 83 -3.05 -6.11 -2.95
CA LEU A 83 -3.42 -4.84 -3.55
C LEU A 83 -3.16 -4.88 -5.06
N VAL A 84 -4.13 -4.41 -5.85
CA VAL A 84 -4.05 -4.48 -7.31
C VAL A 84 -4.54 -3.16 -7.90
N TRP A 85 -3.75 -2.54 -8.79
CA TRP A 85 -4.24 -1.45 -9.64
C TRP A 85 -4.19 -1.75 -11.13
N HIS A 86 -5.19 -1.20 -11.81
CA HIS A 86 -5.39 -1.22 -13.26
C HIS A 86 -6.12 0.07 -13.65
N GLY A 87 -6.01 0.49 -14.90
CA GLY A 87 -7.04 1.36 -15.50
C GLY A 87 -8.41 0.64 -15.46
N PRO A 88 -9.55 1.34 -15.33
CA PRO A 88 -10.85 0.72 -15.00
C PRO A 88 -11.27 -0.51 -15.82
N GLY A 89 -10.90 -0.58 -17.10
CA GLY A 89 -11.14 -1.75 -17.96
C GLY A 89 -10.51 -3.06 -17.48
N GLY A 90 -9.41 -3.01 -16.70
CA GLY A 90 -8.82 -4.19 -16.08
C GLY A 90 -9.73 -4.85 -15.03
N PHE A 91 -10.67 -4.10 -14.45
CA PHE A 91 -11.74 -4.60 -13.59
C PHE A 91 -13.09 -4.74 -14.33
N GLY A 92 -13.09 -4.70 -15.66
CA GLY A 92 -14.27 -4.85 -16.51
C GLY A 92 -15.18 -3.62 -16.61
N LEU A 93 -14.75 -2.45 -16.12
CA LEU A 93 -15.50 -1.19 -16.25
C LEU A 93 -15.28 -0.54 -17.63
N VAL A 94 -16.36 -0.07 -18.25
CA VAL A 94 -16.35 0.55 -19.60
C VAL A 94 -16.93 1.95 -19.50
N TRP A 95 -16.11 2.95 -19.83
CA TRP A 95 -16.51 4.36 -19.89
C TRP A 95 -17.70 4.56 -20.84
N ASP A 96 -18.68 5.36 -20.41
CA ASP A 96 -19.96 5.55 -21.10
C ASP A 96 -19.86 6.31 -22.44
N LYS A 97 -18.87 7.19 -22.57
CA LYS A 97 -18.76 8.17 -23.65
C LYS A 97 -17.44 8.09 -24.41
N LYS A 98 -17.47 8.46 -25.70
CA LYS A 98 -16.29 8.60 -26.57
C LYS A 98 -16.06 10.07 -26.97
N PRO A 99 -14.80 10.49 -27.18
CA PRO A 99 -13.57 9.79 -26.81
C PRO A 99 -13.45 9.68 -25.27
N ARG A 100 -12.70 8.67 -24.79
CA ARG A 100 -12.77 8.23 -23.38
C ARG A 100 -12.36 9.31 -22.35
N GLY A 101 -11.64 10.35 -22.78
CA GLY A 101 -11.26 11.52 -21.99
C GLY A 101 -12.40 12.53 -21.75
N LEU A 102 -13.59 12.32 -22.32
CA LEU A 102 -14.79 13.13 -22.05
C LEU A 102 -15.89 12.35 -21.29
N ALA A 103 -15.57 11.16 -20.78
CA ALA A 103 -16.46 10.29 -20.03
C ALA A 103 -16.34 10.53 -18.52
N GLU A 104 -17.48 10.59 -17.83
CA GLU A 104 -17.61 10.82 -16.39
C GLU A 104 -18.32 9.65 -15.68
N ALA A 105 -18.89 8.69 -16.42
CA ALA A 105 -19.55 7.52 -15.86
C ALA A 105 -19.13 6.21 -16.56
N PHE A 106 -19.61 5.09 -16.04
CA PHE A 106 -19.44 3.76 -16.62
C PHE A 106 -20.79 3.18 -17.01
N THR A 107 -20.83 2.35 -18.07
CA THR A 107 -22.08 1.68 -18.48
C THR A 107 -22.59 0.77 -17.36
N SER A 108 -23.91 0.72 -17.17
CA SER A 108 -24.56 -0.11 -16.14
C SER A 108 -24.17 -1.58 -16.22
N GLU A 109 -23.89 -2.07 -17.41
CA GLU A 109 -23.55 -3.45 -17.75
C GLU A 109 -22.12 -3.76 -17.31
N SER A 110 -21.21 -2.81 -17.53
CA SER A 110 -19.82 -2.91 -17.06
C SER A 110 -19.72 -2.82 -15.54
N ILE A 111 -20.57 -2.01 -14.88
CA ILE A 111 -20.67 -1.97 -13.41
C ILE A 111 -21.17 -3.33 -12.87
N LYS A 112 -22.21 -3.91 -13.47
CA LYS A 112 -22.70 -5.27 -13.11
C LYS A 112 -21.61 -6.33 -13.29
N ALA A 113 -20.84 -6.27 -14.38
CA ALA A 113 -19.74 -7.18 -14.68
C ALA A 113 -18.56 -7.01 -13.69
N GLY A 114 -18.11 -5.79 -13.44
CA GLY A 114 -17.04 -5.50 -12.49
C GLY A 114 -17.38 -5.89 -11.06
N ARG A 115 -18.64 -5.70 -10.62
CA ARG A 115 -19.10 -6.22 -9.31
C ARG A 115 -19.06 -7.75 -9.25
N LYS A 116 -19.29 -8.46 -10.36
CA LYS A 116 -19.12 -9.92 -10.46
C LYS A 116 -17.64 -10.34 -10.39
N ILE A 117 -16.73 -9.56 -10.99
CA ILE A 117 -15.27 -9.77 -10.88
C ILE A 117 -14.81 -9.55 -9.43
N ARG A 118 -15.17 -8.42 -8.80
CA ARG A 118 -14.86 -8.11 -7.40
C ARG A 118 -15.33 -9.22 -6.45
N ARG A 119 -16.56 -9.72 -6.60
CA ARG A 119 -17.09 -10.84 -5.79
C ARG A 119 -16.42 -12.20 -6.06
N LYS A 120 -15.73 -12.39 -7.19
CA LYS A 120 -14.84 -13.56 -7.38
C LYS A 120 -13.52 -13.35 -6.63
N LEU A 121 -12.90 -12.18 -6.78
CA LEU A 121 -11.62 -11.85 -6.14
C LEU A 121 -11.72 -11.91 -4.61
N LEU A 122 -12.76 -11.32 -4.01
CA LEU A 122 -13.01 -11.39 -2.56
C LEU A 122 -13.35 -12.80 -2.03
N LYS A 123 -13.62 -13.78 -2.89
CA LYS A 123 -13.75 -15.21 -2.50
C LYS A 123 -12.42 -15.97 -2.56
N LEU A 124 -11.45 -15.46 -3.31
CA LEU A 124 -10.12 -16.05 -3.47
C LEU A 124 -9.12 -15.43 -2.49
N ASN A 125 -9.23 -14.11 -2.27
CA ASN A 125 -8.54 -13.38 -1.21
C ASN A 125 -9.52 -12.38 -0.57
N PRO A 126 -10.07 -12.68 0.62
CA PRO A 126 -10.99 -11.79 1.33
C PRO A 126 -10.42 -10.40 1.64
N ASN A 127 -9.10 -10.24 1.66
CA ASN A 127 -8.40 -9.02 2.03
C ASN A 127 -7.95 -8.16 0.84
N ILE A 128 -8.17 -8.62 -0.40
CA ILE A 128 -7.70 -7.89 -1.59
C ILE A 128 -8.30 -6.48 -1.70
N ILE A 129 -7.43 -5.50 -1.97
CA ILE A 129 -7.74 -4.10 -2.23
C ILE A 129 -7.62 -3.83 -3.74
N LEU A 130 -8.68 -3.30 -4.35
CA LEU A 130 -8.68 -3.00 -5.79
C LEU A 130 -8.67 -1.48 -6.02
N VAL A 131 -7.80 -0.97 -6.89
CA VAL A 131 -7.57 0.48 -7.05
C VAL A 131 -7.60 0.86 -8.54
N ALA A 132 -8.40 1.87 -8.92
CA ALA A 132 -8.50 2.30 -10.31
C ALA A 132 -7.49 3.41 -10.66
N GLU A 133 -6.62 3.20 -11.64
CA GLU A 133 -5.78 4.26 -12.20
C GLU A 133 -6.65 5.30 -12.93
N ILE A 134 -6.58 6.57 -12.49
CA ILE A 134 -7.31 7.69 -13.12
C ILE A 134 -6.32 8.61 -13.82
N ARG A 135 -6.30 8.51 -15.15
CA ARG A 135 -5.40 9.23 -16.04
C ARG A 135 -5.62 10.75 -15.97
N TYR A 136 -4.63 11.49 -15.46
CA TYR A 136 -4.67 12.96 -15.32
C TYR A 136 -3.43 13.70 -15.85
N ARG A 137 -2.28 13.03 -16.00
CA ARG A 137 -0.98 13.70 -16.26
C ARG A 137 -0.68 13.83 -17.76
N ASP A 138 -0.97 12.79 -18.53
CA ASP A 138 -0.85 12.70 -19.98
C ASP A 138 -1.88 11.73 -20.54
N ALA A 139 -2.03 11.66 -21.86
CA ALA A 139 -2.67 10.54 -22.53
C ALA A 139 -2.24 10.40 -24.01
N HIS A 140 -2.46 9.21 -24.57
CA HIS A 140 -2.41 8.98 -26.02
C HIS A 140 -3.39 9.92 -26.76
N PRO A 141 -3.05 10.49 -27.95
CA PRO A 141 -3.84 11.50 -28.65
C PRO A 141 -5.34 11.20 -28.77
N GLY A 142 -5.74 9.96 -29.06
CA GLY A 142 -7.16 9.54 -29.11
C GLY A 142 -7.94 9.57 -27.77
N PHE A 143 -7.43 10.20 -26.72
CA PHE A 143 -8.10 10.35 -25.42
C PHE A 143 -9.11 11.50 -25.42
N LEU A 144 -8.77 12.64 -26.02
CA LEU A 144 -9.65 13.81 -26.20
C LEU A 144 -9.75 14.14 -27.70
N PRO A 145 -10.68 15.01 -28.13
CA PRO A 145 -10.66 15.56 -29.48
C PRO A 145 -9.39 16.39 -29.73
N ASP A 146 -9.03 16.55 -31.01
CA ASP A 146 -7.98 17.48 -31.40
C ASP A 146 -8.34 18.92 -31.00
N GLY A 147 -7.31 19.72 -30.70
CA GLY A 147 -7.48 21.10 -30.24
C GLY A 147 -8.03 21.29 -28.83
N HIS A 148 -8.60 20.26 -28.19
CA HIS A 148 -9.34 20.37 -26.93
C HIS A 148 -8.59 21.10 -25.80
N ARG A 149 -9.31 21.97 -25.07
CA ARG A 149 -8.79 22.88 -24.02
C ARG A 149 -8.15 22.23 -22.78
N TRP A 150 -8.06 20.90 -22.75
CA TRP A 150 -7.44 20.12 -21.67
C TRP A 150 -6.15 19.43 -22.10
N TRP A 151 -5.72 19.61 -23.36
CA TRP A 151 -4.35 19.33 -23.75
C TRP A 151 -3.44 20.45 -23.25
N LYS A 152 -2.37 20.10 -22.53
CA LYS A 152 -1.42 21.08 -22.00
C LYS A 152 -0.59 21.67 -23.14
N ARG A 153 -0.45 22.99 -23.13
CA ARG A 153 0.32 23.74 -24.12
C ARG A 153 1.48 24.49 -23.47
N ASP A 154 2.53 24.72 -24.24
CA ASP A 154 3.63 25.61 -23.86
C ASP A 154 3.26 27.09 -24.05
N LYS A 155 4.20 28.01 -23.79
CA LYS A 155 3.98 29.46 -23.94
C LYS A 155 3.82 29.91 -25.40
N GLN A 156 4.11 29.02 -26.35
CA GLN A 156 4.03 29.21 -27.80
C GLN A 156 2.78 28.56 -28.39
N GLY A 157 1.97 27.87 -27.57
CA GLY A 157 0.74 27.18 -27.97
C GLY A 157 0.93 25.74 -28.45
N ASN A 158 2.16 25.21 -28.49
CA ASN A 158 2.44 23.83 -28.93
C ASN A 158 1.99 22.84 -27.87
N LEU A 159 1.64 21.62 -28.30
CA LEU A 159 1.27 20.53 -27.40
C LEU A 159 2.50 20.03 -26.61
N VAL A 160 2.41 20.02 -25.29
CA VAL A 160 3.49 19.50 -24.42
C VAL A 160 3.48 17.97 -24.50
N LYS A 161 4.60 17.35 -24.90
CA LYS A 161 4.75 15.88 -24.90
C LYS A 161 4.62 15.30 -23.50
N GLY A 162 4.00 14.12 -23.38
CA GLY A 162 4.03 13.33 -22.15
C GLY A 162 5.41 12.73 -21.88
N TRP A 163 6.07 12.20 -22.91
CA TRP A 163 7.38 11.54 -22.80
C TRP A 163 8.32 11.99 -23.93
N GLY A 164 9.63 11.81 -23.78
CA GLY A 164 10.62 12.34 -24.74
C GLY A 164 10.49 11.69 -26.13
N GLU A 165 10.37 10.37 -26.09
CA GLU A 165 10.04 9.42 -27.15
C GLU A 165 8.67 9.68 -27.83
N GLY A 166 7.77 10.43 -27.19
CA GLY A 166 6.47 10.81 -27.74
C GLY A 166 5.33 9.88 -27.32
N GLY A 167 4.46 9.50 -28.27
CA GLY A 167 3.28 8.64 -28.05
C GLY A 167 2.12 9.23 -27.23
N PHE A 168 2.42 10.15 -26.30
CA PHE A 168 1.49 10.75 -25.35
C PHE A 168 1.64 12.28 -25.32
N ILE A 169 0.55 12.97 -24.99
CA ILE A 169 0.47 14.43 -24.83
C ILE A 169 0.08 14.72 -23.38
N CYS A 170 0.71 15.70 -22.73
CA CYS A 170 0.35 16.12 -21.38
C CYS A 170 -1.08 16.68 -21.32
N LEU A 171 -1.76 16.38 -20.21
CA LEU A 171 -3.07 16.91 -19.89
C LEU A 171 -2.92 18.13 -18.96
N ASP A 172 -3.83 19.09 -19.07
CA ASP A 172 -3.69 20.37 -18.38
C ASP A 172 -4.28 20.34 -16.96
N PHE A 173 -3.58 19.70 -16.03
CA PHE A 173 -3.93 19.66 -14.61
C PHE A 173 -3.83 21.02 -13.89
N ALA A 174 -3.34 22.07 -14.56
CA ALA A 174 -3.47 23.45 -14.07
C ALA A 174 -4.89 24.01 -14.30
N ASN A 175 -5.64 23.47 -15.25
CA ASN A 175 -7.00 23.89 -15.58
C ASN A 175 -8.01 23.37 -14.53
N PRO A 176 -8.71 24.23 -13.77
CA PRO A 176 -9.64 23.79 -12.73
C PRO A 176 -10.79 22.95 -13.30
N LYS A 177 -11.24 23.23 -14.54
CA LYS A 177 -12.30 22.44 -15.18
C LYS A 177 -11.82 21.06 -15.66
N PHE A 178 -10.51 20.83 -15.77
CA PHE A 178 -9.97 19.49 -15.99
C PHE A 178 -9.80 18.73 -14.67
N ARG A 179 -9.35 19.39 -13.60
CA ARG A 179 -9.25 18.78 -12.26
C ARG A 179 -10.62 18.32 -11.74
N GLU A 180 -11.65 19.14 -11.92
CA GLU A 180 -13.05 18.79 -11.59
C GLU A 180 -13.51 17.53 -12.34
N HIS A 181 -13.19 17.43 -13.64
CA HIS A 181 -13.49 16.25 -14.44
C HIS A 181 -12.72 15.00 -13.93
N VAL A 182 -11.42 15.12 -13.61
CA VAL A 182 -10.65 14.01 -13.02
C VAL A 182 -11.22 13.58 -11.66
N ALA A 183 -11.68 14.52 -10.84
CA ALA A 183 -12.35 14.24 -9.57
C ALA A 183 -13.71 13.53 -9.76
N GLN A 184 -14.50 13.92 -10.75
CA GLN A 184 -15.74 13.24 -11.14
C GLN A 184 -15.48 11.80 -11.63
N ARG A 185 -14.44 11.58 -12.44
CA ARG A 185 -13.99 10.24 -12.88
C ARG A 185 -13.57 9.36 -11.71
N ALA A 186 -12.82 9.90 -10.75
CA ALA A 186 -12.42 9.20 -9.54
C ALA A 186 -13.63 8.82 -8.68
N ARG A 187 -14.59 9.74 -8.52
CA ARG A 187 -15.88 9.49 -7.86
C ARG A 187 -16.66 8.37 -8.55
N ALA A 188 -16.78 8.37 -9.88
CA ALA A 188 -17.46 7.32 -10.61
C ALA A 188 -16.78 5.94 -10.44
N ALA A 189 -15.45 5.91 -10.37
CA ALA A 189 -14.72 4.67 -10.13
C ALA A 189 -15.06 4.05 -8.78
N VAL A 190 -15.04 4.85 -7.69
CA VAL A 190 -15.38 4.33 -6.35
C VAL A 190 -16.88 4.10 -6.14
N GLN A 191 -17.75 4.92 -6.74
CA GLN A 191 -19.21 4.76 -6.68
C GLN A 191 -19.71 3.59 -7.55
N SER A 192 -18.90 3.09 -8.49
CA SER A 192 -19.16 1.81 -9.15
C SER A 192 -19.26 0.64 -8.17
N GLY A 193 -18.61 0.73 -6.99
CA GLY A 193 -18.51 -0.38 -6.02
C GLY A 193 -17.62 -1.53 -6.49
N VAL A 194 -16.81 -1.34 -7.53
CA VAL A 194 -15.84 -2.33 -8.03
C VAL A 194 -14.47 -2.15 -7.36
N VAL A 195 -14.05 -0.90 -7.12
CA VAL A 195 -12.76 -0.54 -6.52
C VAL A 195 -12.92 0.16 -5.17
N ASP A 196 -11.85 0.10 -4.38
CA ASP A 196 -11.67 0.62 -3.02
C ASP A 196 -10.96 1.99 -2.99
N GLY A 197 -10.47 2.45 -4.14
CA GLY A 197 -9.79 3.73 -4.26
C GLY A 197 -9.31 4.01 -5.67
N VAL A 198 -8.51 5.06 -5.80
CA VAL A 198 -7.91 5.51 -7.07
C VAL A 198 -6.39 5.65 -6.98
N MET A 199 -5.72 5.46 -8.12
CA MET A 199 -4.28 5.64 -8.28
C MET A 199 -4.04 6.81 -9.25
N LEU A 200 -3.16 7.73 -8.85
CA LEU A 200 -2.76 8.92 -9.59
C LEU A 200 -1.28 8.82 -9.96
N ASP A 201 -1.02 8.46 -11.21
CA ASP A 201 0.33 8.19 -11.70
C ASP A 201 1.20 9.46 -11.89
N TRP A 202 2.51 9.30 -11.87
CA TRP A 202 3.52 10.34 -12.11
C TRP A 202 3.31 11.65 -11.32
N TRP A 203 3.24 11.52 -10.00
CA TRP A 203 3.01 12.60 -9.02
C TRP A 203 4.27 13.41 -8.71
N ARG A 204 4.08 14.72 -8.50
CA ARG A 204 5.05 15.64 -7.90
C ARG A 204 4.31 16.59 -6.97
N ASP A 205 4.97 17.12 -5.95
CA ASP A 205 4.31 17.92 -4.91
C ASP A 205 4.22 19.42 -5.29
N ASP A 206 3.69 19.66 -6.49
CA ASP A 206 3.41 20.99 -7.03
C ASP A 206 1.98 21.46 -6.69
N ASP A 207 1.72 22.76 -6.85
CA ASP A 207 0.47 23.37 -6.39
C ASP A 207 -0.75 23.05 -7.27
N ASP A 208 -0.54 22.74 -8.56
CA ASP A 208 -1.60 22.24 -9.45
C ASP A 208 -2.04 20.83 -9.03
N ARG A 209 -1.09 19.96 -8.70
CA ARG A 209 -1.35 18.62 -8.16
C ARG A 209 -1.92 18.65 -6.75
N LEU A 210 -1.49 19.59 -5.91
CA LEU A 210 -2.12 19.82 -4.61
C LEU A 210 -3.60 20.21 -4.75
N ALA A 211 -3.94 21.07 -5.71
CA ALA A 211 -5.33 21.37 -6.04
C ALA A 211 -6.08 20.13 -6.55
N LEU A 212 -5.44 19.33 -7.41
CA LEU A 212 -6.04 18.10 -7.95
C LEU A 212 -6.36 17.07 -6.86
N VAL A 213 -5.44 16.78 -5.94
CA VAL A 213 -5.70 15.76 -4.90
C VAL A 213 -6.75 16.24 -3.88
N LYS A 214 -6.85 17.55 -3.64
CA LYS A 214 -7.95 18.15 -2.87
C LYS A 214 -9.30 17.95 -3.58
N GLU A 215 -9.39 18.27 -4.87
CA GLU A 215 -10.61 18.07 -5.66
C GLU A 215 -11.01 16.58 -5.72
N VAL A 216 -10.06 15.68 -5.97
CA VAL A 216 -10.27 14.21 -5.96
C VAL A 216 -10.73 13.73 -4.58
N ARG A 217 -10.06 14.12 -3.49
CA ARG A 217 -10.45 13.73 -2.12
C ARG A 217 -11.86 14.21 -1.79
N ASN A 218 -12.19 15.46 -2.11
CA ASN A 218 -13.53 16.01 -1.88
C ASN A 218 -14.62 15.26 -2.68
N ALA A 219 -14.30 14.79 -3.89
CA ALA A 219 -15.26 14.07 -4.74
C ALA A 219 -15.45 12.59 -4.38
N ILE A 220 -14.41 11.90 -3.87
CA ILE A 220 -14.52 10.49 -3.44
C ILE A 220 -14.91 10.35 -1.96
N GLY A 221 -14.52 11.31 -1.12
CA GLY A 221 -14.70 11.30 0.33
C GLY A 221 -13.66 10.48 1.10
N ASP A 222 -13.80 10.46 2.42
CA ASP A 222 -12.78 9.97 3.35
C ASP A 222 -12.70 8.43 3.48
N LYS A 223 -13.66 7.70 2.90
CA LYS A 223 -13.76 6.24 2.96
C LYS A 223 -12.75 5.50 2.05
N TYR A 224 -12.40 6.11 0.92
CA TYR A 224 -11.70 5.43 -0.18
C TYR A 224 -10.23 5.80 -0.23
N LEU A 225 -9.40 4.95 -0.84
CA LEU A 225 -7.96 5.16 -0.93
C LEU A 225 -7.59 6.14 -2.06
N ILE A 226 -6.53 6.93 -1.85
CA ILE A 226 -5.77 7.57 -2.92
C ILE A 226 -4.33 7.06 -2.84
N ILE A 227 -3.84 6.47 -3.93
CA ILE A 227 -2.42 6.13 -4.12
C ILE A 227 -1.83 7.12 -5.14
N ALA A 228 -0.60 7.56 -4.92
CA ALA A 228 0.13 8.41 -5.86
C ALA A 228 1.48 7.78 -6.23
N ASN A 229 1.85 7.72 -7.51
CA ASN A 229 3.21 7.32 -7.89
C ASN A 229 4.16 8.50 -7.65
N THR A 230 4.97 8.46 -6.59
CA THR A 230 5.97 9.51 -6.30
C THR A 230 7.40 9.08 -6.62
N ASN A 231 7.58 7.91 -7.27
CA ASN A 231 8.86 7.21 -7.32
C ASN A 231 9.48 7.13 -5.91
N ASP A 232 10.76 7.45 -5.76
CA ASP A 232 11.47 7.47 -4.47
C ASP A 232 11.41 8.82 -3.72
N CYS A 233 10.46 9.70 -4.08
CA CYS A 233 10.31 11.05 -3.49
C CYS A 233 9.12 11.18 -2.52
N THR A 234 9.21 12.14 -1.59
CA THR A 234 8.13 12.52 -0.67
C THR A 234 7.26 13.65 -1.25
N ALA A 235 6.03 13.77 -0.75
CA ALA A 235 5.05 14.79 -1.16
C ALA A 235 4.34 15.42 0.07
N PRO A 236 5.03 16.29 0.83
CA PRO A 236 4.54 16.86 2.09
C PRO A 236 3.25 17.70 1.98
N LYS A 237 3.06 18.51 0.92
CA LYS A 237 1.83 19.29 0.73
C LYS A 237 0.63 18.37 0.49
N SER A 238 0.83 17.31 -0.29
CA SER A 238 -0.23 16.35 -0.67
C SER A 238 -0.54 15.30 0.41
N ALA A 239 0.28 15.20 1.46
CA ALA A 239 0.32 14.07 2.38
C ALA A 239 -1.02 13.73 3.06
N SER A 240 -1.74 14.73 3.55
CA SER A 240 -3.02 14.57 4.26
C SER A 240 -4.17 14.08 3.38
N TYR A 241 -3.98 14.04 2.06
CA TYR A 241 -4.97 13.58 1.08
C TYR A 241 -4.67 12.17 0.54
N ILE A 242 -3.42 11.69 0.67
CA ILE A 242 -2.91 10.44 0.07
C ILE A 242 -2.80 9.35 1.14
N ASN A 243 -3.22 8.12 0.80
CA ASN A 243 -3.16 6.95 1.69
C ASN A 243 -1.91 6.07 1.50
N GLY A 244 -1.26 6.15 0.34
CA GLY A 244 -0.01 5.46 0.09
C GLY A 244 0.73 6.00 -1.13
N TYR A 245 2.04 5.86 -1.13
CA TYR A 245 2.84 6.01 -2.34
C TYR A 245 2.97 4.69 -3.07
N PHE A 246 2.85 4.74 -4.39
CA PHE A 246 3.55 3.79 -5.25
C PHE A 246 4.97 4.33 -5.42
N MET A 247 5.94 3.59 -4.88
CA MET A 247 7.35 3.91 -4.93
C MET A 247 8.03 3.05 -5.99
N GLU A 248 7.86 3.44 -7.25
CA GLU A 248 8.59 2.91 -8.40
C GLU A 248 10.08 3.33 -8.29
N CYS A 249 10.90 2.50 -7.64
CA CYS A 249 12.29 2.82 -7.29
C CYS A 249 13.26 2.52 -8.42
N THR A 250 13.15 3.27 -9.51
CA THR A 250 13.98 3.17 -10.73
C THR A 250 15.49 3.31 -10.48
N ARG A 251 15.85 3.94 -9.35
CA ARG A 251 17.22 4.12 -8.85
C ARG A 251 17.40 3.25 -7.61
N SER A 252 18.01 2.07 -7.76
CA SER A 252 18.17 1.07 -6.69
C SER A 252 19.58 0.45 -6.65
N LYS A 253 20.59 1.13 -7.23
CA LYS A 253 21.92 0.53 -7.54
C LYS A 253 23.03 0.86 -6.54
N SER A 254 22.80 1.76 -5.60
CA SER A 254 23.79 2.18 -4.58
C SER A 254 23.23 2.18 -3.16
N ALA A 255 24.11 2.13 -2.16
CA ALA A 255 23.73 2.27 -0.75
C ALA A 255 22.94 3.56 -0.48
N ALA A 256 23.32 4.67 -1.13
CA ALA A 256 22.63 5.96 -1.05
C ALA A 256 21.22 5.93 -1.68
N ASP A 257 20.99 5.09 -2.70
CA ASP A 257 19.65 4.83 -3.22
C ASP A 257 18.79 4.11 -2.19
N TRP A 258 19.29 3.02 -1.62
CA TRP A 258 18.55 2.24 -0.63
C TRP A 258 18.27 3.05 0.64
N GLN A 259 19.20 3.90 1.09
CA GLN A 259 18.98 4.86 2.18
C GLN A 259 17.86 5.87 1.85
N ARG A 260 17.83 6.42 0.63
CA ARG A 260 16.77 7.34 0.17
C ARG A 260 15.41 6.66 0.12
N ILE A 261 15.35 5.45 -0.45
CA ILE A 261 14.12 4.61 -0.50
C ILE A 261 13.63 4.33 0.93
N THR A 262 14.52 3.91 1.83
CA THR A 262 14.22 3.68 3.25
C THR A 262 13.65 4.93 3.93
N ALA A 263 14.25 6.09 3.68
CA ALA A 263 13.83 7.36 4.25
C ALA A 263 12.46 7.81 3.73
N THR A 264 12.20 7.71 2.43
CA THR A 264 10.89 8.01 1.83
C THR A 264 9.79 7.08 2.35
N LEU A 265 10.07 5.78 2.51
CA LEU A 265 9.10 4.83 3.06
C LEU A 265 8.77 5.12 4.53
N ARG A 266 9.78 5.28 5.41
CA ARG A 266 9.57 5.68 6.82
C ARG A 266 8.84 7.02 6.95
N TRP A 267 9.13 7.97 6.05
CA TRP A 267 8.42 9.23 6.01
C TRP A 267 6.95 9.02 5.60
N ALA A 268 6.66 8.13 4.66
CA ALA A 268 5.31 7.86 4.18
C ALA A 268 4.42 7.22 5.24
N GLU A 269 4.91 6.19 5.97
CA GLU A 269 4.19 5.60 7.12
C GLU A 269 3.85 6.65 8.18
N LYS A 270 4.75 7.61 8.44
CA LYS A 270 4.55 8.63 9.48
C LYS A 270 3.62 9.77 9.07
N ASN A 271 3.61 10.19 7.80
CA ASN A 271 3.00 11.46 7.38
C ASN A 271 1.79 11.32 6.43
N LEU A 272 1.57 10.15 5.82
CA LEU A 272 0.40 9.93 4.95
C LEU A 272 -0.87 9.67 5.77
N ARG A 273 -2.01 9.81 5.09
CA ARG A 273 -3.33 9.63 5.70
C ARG A 273 -3.61 8.12 5.95
N PRO A 274 -4.00 7.71 7.17
CA PRO A 274 -4.42 6.33 7.42
C PRO A 274 -5.76 5.98 6.72
N PRO A 275 -6.03 4.69 6.44
CA PRO A 275 -5.12 3.55 6.59
C PRO A 275 -4.00 3.59 5.52
N HIS A 276 -2.80 3.16 5.90
CA HIS A 276 -1.64 3.22 5.01
C HIS A 276 -1.60 2.08 4.00
N VAL A 277 -1.24 2.41 2.77
CA VAL A 277 -1.12 1.48 1.64
C VAL A 277 0.11 1.78 0.78
N ASN A 278 1.27 1.98 1.43
CA ASN A 278 2.53 2.20 0.72
C ASN A 278 2.98 0.94 -0.02
N CYS A 279 3.43 1.12 -1.26
CA CYS A 279 3.73 0.06 -2.23
C CYS A 279 5.13 0.29 -2.80
N ILE A 280 6.14 -0.44 -2.35
CA ILE A 280 7.52 -0.33 -2.83
C ILE A 280 7.82 -1.34 -3.94
N GLU A 281 8.20 -0.84 -5.11
CA GLU A 281 8.75 -1.63 -6.21
C GLU A 281 10.24 -1.33 -6.37
N THR A 282 11.07 -2.36 -6.56
CA THR A 282 12.39 -2.19 -7.16
C THR A 282 12.51 -3.02 -8.42
N TRP A 283 13.26 -2.49 -9.39
CA TRP A 283 13.61 -3.23 -10.59
C TRP A 283 14.83 -4.12 -10.37
N TYR A 284 14.91 -5.22 -11.12
CA TYR A 284 16.11 -6.04 -11.16
C TYR A 284 17.32 -5.28 -11.72
N HIS A 285 18.54 -5.78 -11.46
CA HIS A 285 19.79 -5.18 -11.98
C HIS A 285 20.32 -5.94 -13.20
N ASN A 286 20.20 -7.27 -13.19
CA ASN A 286 20.56 -8.17 -14.28
C ASN A 286 19.37 -9.00 -14.75
N SER A 287 18.58 -9.56 -13.82
CA SER A 287 17.42 -10.41 -14.15
C SER A 287 16.47 -10.64 -12.97
N ARG A 288 15.29 -11.20 -13.22
CA ARG A 288 14.38 -11.74 -12.19
C ARG A 288 15.02 -12.80 -11.26
N ASN A 289 16.21 -13.31 -11.58
CA ASN A 289 16.98 -14.22 -10.73
C ASN A 289 17.96 -13.49 -9.77
N ASP A 290 17.94 -12.15 -9.69
CA ASP A 290 18.63 -11.37 -8.65
C ASP A 290 17.94 -11.54 -7.27
N LEU A 291 17.83 -12.79 -6.78
CA LEU A 291 16.96 -13.15 -5.66
C LEU A 291 17.30 -12.42 -4.36
N ASN A 292 18.55 -12.05 -4.14
CA ASN A 292 18.98 -11.27 -2.97
C ASN A 292 18.35 -9.85 -3.00
N LEU A 293 18.19 -9.26 -4.20
CA LEU A 293 17.59 -7.95 -4.40
C LEU A 293 16.05 -8.01 -4.22
N MET A 294 15.42 -9.10 -4.68
CA MET A 294 14.02 -9.42 -4.41
C MET A 294 13.75 -9.54 -2.91
N ARG A 295 14.58 -10.30 -2.18
CA ARG A 295 14.47 -10.45 -0.72
C ARG A 295 14.79 -9.16 0.02
N ALA A 296 15.82 -8.41 -0.37
CA ALA A 296 16.13 -7.10 0.20
C ALA A 296 14.93 -6.14 0.09
N THR A 297 14.23 -6.13 -1.06
CA THR A 297 13.03 -5.29 -1.28
C THR A 297 11.87 -5.73 -0.39
N THR A 298 11.61 -7.04 -0.36
CA THR A 298 10.53 -7.65 0.44
C THR A 298 10.75 -7.43 1.94
N THR A 299 11.98 -7.64 2.42
CA THR A 299 12.33 -7.51 3.84
C THR A 299 12.48 -6.06 4.28
N LEU A 300 12.96 -5.16 3.42
CA LEU A 300 12.90 -3.71 3.70
C LEU A 300 11.45 -3.28 3.90
N ALA A 301 10.52 -3.67 3.02
CA ALA A 301 9.10 -3.36 3.18
C ALA A 301 8.59 -3.84 4.55
N LEU A 302 8.75 -5.12 4.85
CA LEU A 302 8.29 -5.77 6.09
C LEU A 302 8.89 -5.15 7.36
N THR A 303 10.14 -4.69 7.32
CA THR A 303 10.83 -4.09 8.48
C THR A 303 10.65 -2.58 8.59
N HIS A 304 10.06 -1.91 7.59
CA HIS A 304 9.95 -0.44 7.55
C HIS A 304 8.52 0.08 7.33
N SER A 305 7.56 -0.82 7.14
CA SER A 305 6.17 -0.54 6.75
C SER A 305 5.29 -1.76 7.02
N ASP A 306 3.97 -1.55 7.13
CA ASP A 306 2.97 -2.63 7.04
C ASP A 306 2.42 -2.80 5.62
N GLY A 307 2.97 -2.08 4.64
CA GLY A 307 2.54 -2.01 3.25
C GLY A 307 2.94 -3.22 2.40
N TYR A 308 3.19 -2.95 1.12
CA TYR A 308 3.27 -3.96 0.07
C TYR A 308 4.60 -3.86 -0.70
N CYS A 309 5.17 -5.00 -1.08
CA CYS A 309 6.37 -5.06 -1.94
C CYS A 309 6.07 -5.55 -3.36
N LEU A 310 6.94 -5.21 -4.30
CA LEU A 310 7.02 -5.79 -5.65
C LEU A 310 8.49 -5.81 -6.12
N PHE A 311 8.84 -6.81 -6.93
CA PHE A 311 10.16 -6.92 -7.57
C PHE A 311 9.98 -7.33 -9.04
N SER A 312 10.41 -6.47 -9.96
CA SER A 312 9.91 -6.44 -11.33
C SER A 312 10.96 -6.10 -12.39
N ASP A 313 10.51 -6.13 -13.65
CA ASP A 313 11.23 -5.71 -14.84
C ASP A 313 11.39 -4.18 -14.90
N PRO A 314 12.55 -3.66 -15.34
CA PRO A 314 12.71 -2.24 -15.62
C PRO A 314 11.99 -1.82 -16.92
N ASN A 315 11.27 -0.70 -16.87
CA ASN A 315 10.42 -0.19 -17.96
C ASN A 315 11.09 -0.04 -19.36
N PRO A 316 12.41 0.22 -19.52
CA PRO A 316 13.05 0.31 -20.84
C PRO A 316 13.08 -0.99 -21.69
N LEU A 317 12.33 -2.02 -21.34
CA LEU A 317 12.27 -3.30 -22.05
C LEU A 317 11.06 -3.38 -23.00
N PRO A 318 11.22 -3.93 -24.23
CA PRO A 318 10.10 -4.15 -25.15
C PRO A 318 9.00 -5.09 -24.65
N SER A 319 9.20 -5.76 -23.51
CA SER A 319 8.28 -6.72 -22.91
C SER A 319 7.09 -6.09 -22.17
N GLY A 320 7.12 -4.78 -21.89
CA GLY A 320 6.09 -4.03 -21.17
C GLY A 320 6.35 -3.90 -19.66
N ASP A 321 5.83 -2.83 -19.07
CA ASP A 321 6.18 -2.34 -17.73
C ASP A 321 5.69 -3.22 -16.56
N HIS A 322 6.37 -3.11 -15.41
CA HIS A 322 5.99 -3.71 -14.11
C HIS A 322 5.75 -5.23 -14.10
N ARG A 323 6.19 -5.94 -15.15
CA ARG A 323 6.12 -7.41 -15.24
C ARG A 323 7.02 -8.06 -14.21
N HIS A 324 6.62 -9.21 -13.70
CA HIS A 324 7.29 -9.86 -12.58
C HIS A 324 7.01 -11.37 -12.56
N ASN A 325 7.75 -12.09 -11.72
CA ASN A 325 7.43 -13.45 -11.31
C ASN A 325 6.76 -13.42 -9.93
N TRP A 326 5.96 -14.44 -9.61
CA TRP A 326 5.68 -14.78 -8.23
C TRP A 326 6.83 -15.59 -7.66
N TYR A 327 7.38 -15.17 -6.52
CA TYR A 327 8.46 -15.86 -5.82
C TYR A 327 7.89 -16.63 -4.62
N PRO A 328 8.30 -17.88 -4.35
CA PRO A 328 7.86 -18.62 -3.16
C PRO A 328 8.14 -17.91 -1.83
N PHE A 329 9.12 -17.01 -1.80
CA PHE A 329 9.44 -16.12 -0.68
C PHE A 329 8.29 -15.16 -0.32
N TRP A 330 7.34 -14.92 -1.22
CA TRP A 330 6.13 -14.12 -1.00
C TRP A 330 4.94 -14.95 -0.49
N ASN A 331 5.08 -16.26 -0.32
CA ASN A 331 4.00 -17.08 0.24
C ASN A 331 3.77 -16.67 1.70
N LYS A 332 2.51 -16.28 1.99
CA LYS A 332 2.08 -15.84 3.33
C LYS A 332 2.40 -16.92 4.37
N SER A 333 3.20 -16.52 5.35
CA SER A 333 3.86 -17.44 6.28
C SER A 333 4.19 -16.81 7.63
N LEU A 334 4.35 -15.48 7.69
CA LEU A 334 4.70 -14.74 8.91
C LEU A 334 3.53 -14.57 9.90
N GLY A 335 2.28 -14.61 9.43
CA GLY A 335 1.16 -14.03 10.17
C GLY A 335 1.28 -12.50 10.17
N LYS A 336 0.93 -11.86 11.29
CA LYS A 336 0.96 -10.39 11.51
C LYS A 336 2.21 -9.93 12.26
N PRO A 337 2.61 -8.65 12.12
CA PRO A 337 3.69 -8.08 12.93
C PRO A 337 3.29 -8.02 14.42
N VAL A 338 4.25 -8.33 15.29
CA VAL A 338 4.08 -8.34 16.76
C VAL A 338 4.65 -7.07 17.40
N GLY A 339 5.45 -6.29 16.68
CA GLY A 339 5.98 -5.01 17.14
C GLY A 339 6.57 -4.14 16.02
N GLU A 340 7.18 -3.03 16.43
CA GLU A 340 8.04 -2.22 15.57
C GLU A 340 9.38 -2.94 15.26
N ALA A 341 10.13 -2.44 14.28
CA ALA A 341 11.42 -3.01 13.91
C ALA A 341 12.58 -2.37 14.68
N ALA A 342 13.55 -3.20 15.09
CA ALA A 342 14.77 -2.77 15.77
C ALA A 342 15.97 -2.84 14.82
N ALA A 343 16.84 -1.82 14.86
CA ALA A 343 18.17 -1.91 14.26
C ALA A 343 19.14 -2.65 15.19
N ARG A 344 20.15 -3.31 14.62
CA ARG A 344 21.22 -4.02 15.33
C ARG A 344 22.59 -3.39 15.06
N ASP A 345 23.54 -3.61 15.96
CA ASP A 345 24.92 -3.09 15.87
C ASP A 345 25.71 -3.67 14.67
N ASP A 346 25.23 -4.76 14.07
CA ASP A 346 25.76 -5.33 12.83
C ASP A 346 25.30 -4.59 11.55
N GLY A 347 24.38 -3.62 11.69
CA GLY A 347 23.79 -2.84 10.60
C GLY A 347 22.50 -3.42 10.01
N THR A 348 22.03 -4.58 10.48
CA THR A 348 20.74 -5.15 10.06
C THR A 348 19.55 -4.49 10.77
N VAL A 349 18.35 -4.68 10.19
CA VAL A 349 17.07 -4.31 10.82
C VAL A 349 16.20 -5.56 10.92
N VAL A 350 15.59 -5.77 12.09
CA VAL A 350 14.81 -6.97 12.42
C VAL A 350 13.43 -6.61 12.93
N ARG A 351 12.41 -7.38 12.53
CA ARG A 351 11.03 -7.24 13.02
C ARG A 351 10.41 -8.59 13.33
N GLU A 352 9.73 -8.68 14.47
CA GLU A 352 9.02 -9.88 14.91
C GLU A 352 7.60 -9.93 14.34
N PHE A 353 7.19 -11.14 13.94
CA PHE A 353 5.85 -11.50 13.50
C PHE A 353 5.36 -12.74 14.29
N GLU A 354 4.07 -13.06 14.20
CA GLU A 354 3.45 -14.19 14.91
C GLU A 354 4.24 -15.49 14.70
N ASN A 355 4.59 -15.82 13.45
CA ASN A 355 5.21 -17.10 13.09
C ASN A 355 6.73 -17.04 12.86
N GLY A 356 7.40 -15.91 13.08
CA GLY A 356 8.83 -15.77 12.75
C GLY A 356 9.35 -14.34 12.81
N SER A 357 10.58 -14.13 12.33
CA SER A 357 11.17 -12.78 12.19
C SER A 357 11.60 -12.52 10.76
N VAL A 358 11.60 -11.24 10.40
CA VAL A 358 12.18 -10.75 9.16
C VAL A 358 13.48 -10.04 9.48
N VAL A 359 14.56 -10.34 8.75
CA VAL A 359 15.83 -9.60 8.83
C VAL A 359 16.15 -9.00 7.47
N TYR A 360 16.43 -7.71 7.46
CA TYR A 360 16.90 -6.96 6.30
C TYR A 360 18.37 -6.55 6.51
N ASN A 361 19.24 -6.85 5.54
CA ASN A 361 20.65 -6.46 5.54
C ASN A 361 20.93 -5.44 4.41
N PRO A 362 21.13 -4.16 4.74
CA PRO A 362 21.09 -3.08 3.75
C PRO A 362 22.24 -3.10 2.74
N MET A 363 21.96 -2.56 1.55
CA MET A 363 22.99 -2.34 0.53
C MET A 363 24.13 -1.48 1.09
N GLY A 364 25.37 -1.96 0.91
CA GLY A 364 26.57 -1.29 1.44
C GLY A 364 26.97 -1.66 2.87
N ASN A 365 26.30 -2.63 3.52
CA ASN A 365 26.76 -3.21 4.79
C ASN A 365 27.85 -4.30 4.57
N ARG A 366 27.76 -5.42 5.31
CA ARG A 366 28.65 -6.59 5.22
C ARG A 366 27.84 -7.87 5.41
N PRO A 367 28.38 -9.06 5.11
CA PRO A 367 27.71 -10.32 5.46
C PRO A 367 27.71 -10.49 6.99
N VAL A 368 26.64 -11.05 7.54
CA VAL A 368 26.44 -11.25 8.99
C VAL A 368 26.06 -12.70 9.30
N GLU A 369 26.25 -13.10 10.56
CA GLU A 369 25.65 -14.32 11.12
C GLU A 369 24.45 -13.90 11.99
N VAL A 370 23.24 -14.21 11.52
CA VAL A 370 21.99 -13.98 12.23
C VAL A 370 21.79 -15.15 13.21
N THR A 371 21.87 -14.84 14.50
CA THR A 371 21.64 -15.79 15.59
C THR A 371 20.25 -15.61 16.21
N PHE A 372 19.62 -16.73 16.57
CA PHE A 372 18.39 -16.82 17.35
C PHE A 372 18.61 -17.71 18.59
N SER A 373 17.74 -17.61 19.59
CA SER A 373 17.74 -18.44 20.79
C SER A 373 17.05 -19.80 20.63
N GLU A 374 16.64 -20.13 19.41
CA GLU A 374 15.86 -21.31 19.03
C GLU A 374 16.15 -21.66 17.56
N ILE A 375 15.91 -22.91 17.17
CA ILE A 375 16.06 -23.33 15.77
C ILE A 375 14.95 -22.68 14.93
N ARG A 376 15.34 -21.92 13.91
CA ARG A 376 14.43 -21.31 12.94
C ARG A 376 14.74 -21.75 11.53
N LYS A 377 13.73 -21.69 10.65
CA LYS A 377 13.85 -22.08 9.24
C LYS A 377 13.94 -20.85 8.34
N SER A 378 15.07 -20.71 7.65
CA SER A 378 15.24 -19.76 6.55
C SER A 378 14.28 -20.08 5.41
N VAL A 379 13.54 -19.07 4.91
CA VAL A 379 12.72 -19.21 3.69
C VAL A 379 13.60 -19.07 2.44
N ALA A 380 14.69 -18.31 2.50
CA ALA A 380 15.64 -18.16 1.40
C ALA A 380 16.40 -19.45 1.06
N THR A 381 16.82 -20.23 2.07
CA THR A 381 17.65 -21.44 1.88
C THR A 381 16.95 -22.74 2.26
N GLY A 382 15.81 -22.68 2.96
CA GLY A 382 15.14 -23.85 3.52
C GLY A 382 15.83 -24.47 4.75
N THR A 383 17.00 -23.95 5.15
CA THR A 383 17.81 -24.50 6.25
C THR A 383 17.22 -24.17 7.62
N SER A 384 17.11 -25.18 8.48
CA SER A 384 16.79 -25.01 9.91
C SER A 384 18.09 -24.88 10.73
N SER A 385 18.23 -23.82 11.52
CA SER A 385 19.41 -23.55 12.35
C SER A 385 19.11 -22.54 13.47
N GLU A 386 19.95 -22.45 14.49
CA GLU A 386 19.99 -21.28 15.39
C GLU A 386 20.79 -20.12 14.77
N ARG A 387 21.64 -20.41 13.78
CA ARG A 387 22.60 -19.49 13.16
C ARG A 387 22.54 -19.56 11.64
N HIS A 388 22.32 -18.42 11.00
CA HIS A 388 22.18 -18.30 9.55
C HIS A 388 23.14 -17.24 8.99
N LYS A 389 23.77 -17.52 7.84
CA LYS A 389 24.57 -16.53 7.12
C LYS A 389 23.66 -15.70 6.21
N LEU A 390 23.73 -14.37 6.34
CA LEU A 390 22.98 -13.43 5.51
C LEU A 390 23.94 -12.48 4.81
N THR A 391 23.88 -12.41 3.48
CA THR A 391 24.72 -11.50 2.68
C THR A 391 24.08 -10.11 2.55
N TYR A 392 24.62 -9.24 1.71
CA TYR A 392 24.16 -7.87 1.48
C TYR A 392 24.34 -7.49 -0.01
N PRO A 393 23.44 -6.66 -0.59
CA PRO A 393 22.07 -6.41 -0.14
C PRO A 393 21.28 -7.72 -0.11
N ASP A 394 20.58 -8.00 0.99
CA ASP A 394 19.74 -9.19 1.11
C ASP A 394 18.72 -9.03 2.23
N GLY A 395 17.85 -10.02 2.37
CA GLY A 395 17.11 -10.28 3.60
C GLY A 395 16.60 -11.70 3.63
N ASP A 396 16.01 -12.10 4.76
CA ASP A 396 15.39 -13.40 4.90
C ASP A 396 14.22 -13.37 5.87
N ILE A 397 13.38 -14.40 5.78
CA ILE A 397 12.29 -14.70 6.71
C ILE A 397 12.73 -15.95 7.47
N TYR A 398 12.81 -15.84 8.79
CA TYR A 398 13.18 -16.93 9.68
C TYR A 398 11.95 -17.37 10.45
N LEU A 399 11.28 -18.41 9.93
CA LEU A 399 10.09 -18.98 10.54
C LEU A 399 10.46 -19.77 11.80
N LYS A 400 9.64 -19.63 12.84
CA LYS A 400 9.65 -20.53 13.99
C LYS A 400 9.30 -21.94 13.50
N ILE A 401 9.89 -22.94 14.12
CA ILE A 401 9.52 -24.34 13.91
C ILE A 401 8.63 -24.70 15.11
N GLU A 402 7.40 -25.15 14.86
CA GLU A 402 6.54 -25.66 15.94
C GLU A 402 7.18 -26.92 16.55
N PRO A 403 7.14 -27.11 17.89
CA PRO A 403 7.76 -28.27 18.57
C PRO A 403 7.20 -29.64 18.17
#